data_AF-A0A920GLQ5-F1
#
_entry.id   AF-A0A920GLQ5-F1
#
_cell.length_a   1.000
_cell.length_b   1.000
_cell.length_c   1.000
_cell.angle_alpha   90.00
_cell.angle_beta   90.00
_cell.angle_gamma   90.00
#
_symmetry.space_group_name_H-M   'P 1'
#
loop_
_entity.id
_entity.type
_entity.pdbx_description
1 polymer ?
#
loop_
_entity_poly.entity_id
_entity_poly.type
_entity_poly.pdbx_seq_one_letter_code
_entity_poly.pdbx_strand_id
1 'polypeptide(L)' 'MPYKNILVAVDLGATTETIIRRAAALARQDDAELHVLHVIEPLAITYGETSRWIFLQYRMKSWSKPESS' A
#
# COMPACT_ATOMS: atom_id res chain seq x y z
N MET A 1 21.69 -21.29 0.55
CA MET A 1 21.37 -21.27 1.99
C MET A 1 19.86 -21.08 2.09
N PRO A 2 19.14 -21.89 2.88
CA PRO A 2 17.71 -21.71 3.09
C PRO A 2 17.45 -20.37 3.78
N TYR A 3 16.35 -19.71 3.45
CA TYR A 3 15.91 -18.52 4.17
C TYR A 3 15.53 -18.91 5.60
N LYS A 4 15.93 -18.09 6.59
CA LYS A 4 15.51 -18.31 7.99
C LYS A 4 14.30 -17.47 8.38
N ASN A 5 14.23 -16.25 7.85
CA ASN A 5 13.16 -15.30 8.12
C ASN A 5 12.72 -14.66 6.81
N ILE A 6 11.41 -14.62 6.56
CA ILE A 6 10.80 -14.02 5.38
C ILE A 6 9.86 -12.91 5.85
N LEU A 7 10.07 -11.68 5.37
CA LEU A 7 9.19 -10.53 5.64
C LEU A 7 8.36 -10.21 4.40
N VAL A 8 7.05 -10.13 4.55
CA VAL A 8 6.10 -9.78 3.49
C VAL A 8 5.38 -8.49 3.85
N ALA A 9 5.67 -7.43 3.10
CA ALA A 9 4.90 -6.19 3.17
C ALA A 9 3.68 -6.28 2.24
N VAL A 10 2.50 -5.98 2.76
CA VAL A 10 1.23 -6.04 2.01
C VAL A 10 0.49 -4.71 2.09
N ASP A 11 -0.20 -4.35 1.01
CA ASP A 11 -1.02 -3.13 0.86
C ASP A 11 -2.53 -3.44 0.88
N LEU A 12 -2.91 -4.70 1.14
CA LEU A 12 -4.28 -5.23 1.05
C LEU A 12 -4.91 -5.06 -0.35
N GLY A 13 -4.09 -4.86 -1.39
CA GLY A 13 -4.53 -4.84 -2.78
C GLY A 13 -4.78 -6.24 -3.35
N ALA A 14 -5.26 -6.28 -4.60
CA ALA A 14 -5.63 -7.53 -5.28
C ALA A 14 -4.51 -8.58 -5.40
N THR A 15 -3.25 -8.16 -5.34
CA THR A 15 -2.07 -9.04 -5.44
C THR A 15 -1.63 -9.63 -4.11
N THR A 16 -2.14 -9.11 -2.98
CA THR A 16 -1.73 -9.48 -1.62
C THR A 16 -1.87 -10.98 -1.37
N GLU A 17 -2.99 -11.57 -1.74
CA GLU A 17 -3.24 -13.01 -1.53
C GLU A 17 -2.20 -13.88 -2.26
N THR A 18 -1.87 -13.52 -3.50
CA THR A 18 -0.90 -14.26 -4.31
C THR A 18 0.50 -14.17 -3.71
N ILE A 19 0.89 -12.99 -3.23
CA ILE A 19 2.19 -12.75 -2.59
C ILE A 19 2.29 -13.56 -1.30
N ILE A 20 1.28 -13.50 -0.42
CA ILE A 20 1.25 -14.25 0.84
C ILE A 20 1.36 -15.75 0.59
N ARG A 21 0.61 -16.29 -0.37
CA ARG A 21 0.66 -17.72 -0.71
C ARG A 21 2.05 -18.16 -1.15
N ARG A 22 2.73 -17.36 -1.97
CA ARG A 22 4.10 -17.67 -2.43
C ARG A 22 5.10 -17.61 -1.28
N ALA A 23 5.02 -16.58 -0.43
CA ALA A 23 5.89 -16.46 0.72
C ALA A 23 5.69 -17.60 1.73
N ALA A 24 4.44 -18.03 1.95
CA ALA A 24 4.14 -19.19 2.79
C ALA A 24 4.66 -20.51 2.20
N ALA A 25 4.67 -20.66 0.87
CA ALA A 25 5.27 -21.82 0.22
C ALA A 25 6.79 -21.85 0.44
N LEU A 26 7.47 -20.71 0.25
CA LEU A 26 8.91 -20.57 0.49
C LEU A 26 9.27 -20.82 1.96
N ALA A 27 8.49 -20.26 2.90
CA ALA A 27 8.71 -20.44 4.33
C ALA A 27 8.61 -21.92 4.73
N ARG A 28 7.64 -22.66 4.17
CA ARG A 28 7.52 -24.12 4.41
C ARG A 28 8.66 -24.92 3.78
N GLN A 29 9.16 -24.50 2.62
CA GLN A 29 10.27 -25.19 1.96
C GLN A 29 11.58 -25.06 2.74
N ASP A 30 11.79 -23.90 3.37
CA ASP A 30 13.04 -23.57 4.04
C ASP A 30 12.97 -23.68 5.58
N ASP A 31 11.83 -24.11 6.14
CA ASP A 31 11.53 -24.08 7.58
C ASP A 31 11.79 -22.69 8.21
N ALA A 32 11.34 -21.65 7.48
CA ALA A 32 11.58 -20.26 7.80
C ALA A 32 10.40 -19.64 8.55
N GLU A 33 10.69 -18.66 9.42
CA GLU A 33 9.66 -17.83 10.05
C GLU A 33 9.11 -16.81 9.04
N LEU A 34 7.78 -16.70 8.96
CA LEU A 34 7.10 -15.77 8.06
C LEU A 34 6.47 -14.61 8.85
N HIS A 35 6.98 -13.40 8.62
CA HIS A 35 6.42 -12.16 9.17
C HIS A 35 5.62 -11.42 8.10
N VAL A 36 4.41 -11.00 8.44
CA VAL A 36 3.56 -10.20 7.54
C VAL A 36 3.38 -8.82 8.16
N LEU A 37 3.67 -7.78 7.37
CA LEU A 37 3.56 -6.38 7.76
C LEU A 37 2.57 -5.68 6.81
N HIS A 38 1.58 -4.99 7.38
CA HIS A 38 0.76 -4.04 6.64
C HIS A 38 1.04 -2.64 7.18
N VAL A 39 1.41 -1.72 6.28
CA VAL A 39 1.60 -0.31 6.64
C VAL A 39 0.25 0.39 6.51
N ILE A 40 -0.27 0.88 7.64
CA ILE A 40 -1.41 1.78 7.65
C ILE A 40 -0.86 3.17 7.42
N GLU A 41 -1.27 3.84 6.34
CA GLU A 41 -0.96 5.26 6.18
C GLU A 41 -1.48 5.99 7.42
N PRO A 42 -0.65 6.77 8.13
CA PRO A 42 -1.16 7.59 9.20
C PRO A 42 -2.16 8.54 8.55
N LEU A 43 -3.46 8.28 8.75
CA LEU A 43 -4.48 9.28 8.54
C LEU A 43 -3.99 10.44 9.37
N ALA A 44 -3.57 11.49 8.68
CA ALA A 44 -3.31 12.77 9.29
C ALA A 44 -4.64 13.20 9.93
N ILE A 45 -4.91 12.72 11.14
CA ILE A 45 -5.70 13.43 12.14
C ILE A 45 -4.84 14.62 12.56
N THR A 46 -4.43 15.43 11.58
CA THR A 46 -4.01 16.81 11.77
C THR A 46 -5.33 17.54 11.92
N TYR A 47 -5.78 17.63 13.17
CA TYR A 47 -6.50 18.80 13.61
C TYR A 47 -5.79 20.03 13.03
N GLY A 48 -6.48 20.78 12.17
CA GLY A 48 -6.01 22.09 11.68
C GLY A 48 -5.34 22.09 10.29
N GLU A 49 -6.13 22.48 9.29
CA GLU A 49 -5.71 23.35 8.16
C GLU A 49 -4.90 22.81 6.96
N THR A 50 -4.31 21.60 6.97
CA THR A 50 -3.57 21.13 5.77
C THR A 50 -4.42 20.33 4.77
N SER A 51 -5.65 19.94 5.13
CA SER A 51 -6.57 19.19 4.23
C SER A 51 -7.09 20.03 3.05
N ARG A 52 -6.77 21.32 2.99
CA ARG A 52 -7.16 22.21 1.88
C ARG A 52 -6.33 21.96 0.61
N TRP A 53 -5.08 21.49 0.71
CA TRP A 53 -4.19 21.34 -0.45
C TRP A 53 -4.39 20.02 -1.20
N ILE A 54 -4.68 18.92 -0.50
CA ILE A 54 -5.00 17.63 -1.14
C ILE A 54 -6.30 17.73 -1.95
N PHE A 55 -7.30 18.44 -1.41
CA PHE A 55 -8.57 18.64 -2.11
C PHE A 55 -8.44 19.54 -3.36
N LEU A 56 -7.58 20.57 -3.31
CA LEU A 56 -7.34 21.45 -4.46
C LEU A 56 -6.61 20.74 -5.60
N GLN A 57 -5.68 19.83 -5.31
CA GLN A 57 -4.99 19.07 -6.36
C GLN A 57 -5.96 18.15 -7.12
N TYR A 58 -6.90 17.52 -6.41
CA TYR A 58 -7.91 16.67 -7.03
C TYR A 58 -8.92 17.47 -7.86
N ARG A 59 -9.37 18.64 -7.36
CA ARG A 59 -10.26 19.56 -8.10
C ARG A 59 -9.60 20.20 -9.32
N MET A 60 -8.28 20.45 -9.30
CA MET A 60 -7.56 20.93 -10.48
C MET A 60 -7.40 19.85 -11.55
N LYS A 61 -7.25 18.58 -11.18
CA LYS A 61 -7.20 17.47 -12.14
C LYS A 61 -8.55 17.21 -12.84
N SER A 62 -9.68 17.53 -12.21
CA SER A 62 -11.01 17.37 -12.81
C SER A 62 -11.50 18.58 -13.62
N TRP A 63 -10.78 19.69 -13.62
CA TRP A 63 -11.06 20.84 -14.48
C TRP A 63 -10.09 20.86 -15.68
N SER A 64 -10.39 20.07 -16.71
CA SER A 64 -9.88 20.30 -18.06
C SER A 64 -10.87 21.17 -18.83
N LYS A 65 -10.34 22.16 -19.55
CA LYS A 65 -10.99 23.40 -20.02
C LYS A 65 -12.37 23.22 -20.71
N PRO A 66 -13.29 24.21 -20.59
CA PRO A 66 -14.34 24.36 -21.58
C PRO A 66 -13.71 24.76 -22.92
N GLU A 67 -13.90 23.92 -23.93
CA GLU A 67 -13.61 24.26 -25.32
C GLU A 67 -14.58 25.38 -25.75
N SER A 68 -14.03 26.57 -25.99
CA SER A 68 -14.72 27.70 -26.57
C SER A 68 -14.15 27.95 -27.97
N SER A 69 -14.91 27.63 -29.01
CA SER A 69 -14.99 28.33 -30.31
C SER A 69 -16.06 27.67 -31.18
#